data_AF-A0A9W9NRF9-F1
#
_entry.id   AF-A0A9W9NRF9-F1
#
_cell.length_a   1.000
_cell.length_b   1.000
_cell.length_c   1.000
_cell.angle_alpha   90.00
_cell.angle_beta   90.00
_cell.angle_gamma   90.00
#
_symmetry.space_group_name_H-M   'P 1'
#
loop_
_entity.id
_entity.type
_entity.pdbx_description
1 polymer ?
#
loop_
_entity_poly.entity_id
_entity_poly.type
_entity_poly.pdbx_seq_one_letter_code
_entity_poly.pdbx_strand_id
1 'polypeptide(L)'
;MAISSDKQPSIDHQLLRLPEDKTLEEATLEKEGCFATLQRYRYNLYQLNRNRGVYDGIVSFLEVEQLLRSNAQKEVELKQILGKQSFIWNMLNTMALERLKKRNWSLHRDWWYWSGYIVGRSGLLKRAFELWRSHPMWYMHPALVEDCIGRGGCCGRTCGCCVGPQRANSSAGQLGVGHCTLDCGCCSSNREFKLSSTQQEEYRDSFGFYFESSSELGDDEDDDEKEEKEDINNTGMFSPYKYCYYLASIWGISMDDPKCPACSP
;
A
#
# COMPACT_ATOMS: atom_id res chain seq x y z
N MET A 1 46.04 -23.99 50.00
CA MET A 1 45.64 -22.78 49.25
C MET A 1 44.67 -23.22 48.17
N ALA A 2 43.37 -23.00 48.36
CA ALA A 2 42.35 -23.29 47.37
C ALA A 2 42.01 -21.99 46.63
N ILE A 3 42.18 -21.99 45.32
CA ILE A 3 41.88 -20.84 44.45
C ILE A 3 40.36 -20.84 44.22
N SER A 4 39.70 -19.80 44.71
CA SER A 4 38.27 -19.55 44.51
C SER A 4 38.02 -19.29 43.02
N SER A 5 37.17 -20.12 42.42
CA SER A 5 36.67 -19.93 41.06
C SER A 5 35.68 -18.77 41.05
N ASP A 6 36.11 -17.62 40.55
CA ASP A 6 35.23 -16.49 40.28
C ASP A 6 34.14 -16.91 39.27
N LYS A 7 32.89 -16.98 39.74
CA LYS A 7 31.72 -17.06 38.88
C LYS A 7 31.57 -15.71 38.20
N GLN A 8 31.81 -15.66 36.88
CA GLN A 8 31.42 -14.49 36.08
C GLN A 8 29.93 -14.21 36.29
N PRO A 9 29.53 -12.94 36.48
CA PRO A 9 28.13 -12.57 36.62
C PRO A 9 27.39 -12.90 35.32
N SER A 10 26.34 -13.70 35.45
CA SER A 10 25.39 -14.02 34.38
C SER A 10 24.77 -12.71 33.88
N ILE A 11 25.23 -12.21 32.74
CA ILE A 11 24.62 -11.06 32.07
C ILE A 11 23.23 -11.51 31.61
N ASP A 12 22.20 -10.89 32.16
CA ASP A 12 20.83 -11.11 31.72
C ASP A 12 20.67 -10.54 30.31
N HIS A 13 20.70 -11.43 29.31
CA HIS A 13 20.52 -11.08 27.90
C HIS A 13 19.16 -10.43 27.60
N GLN A 14 18.20 -10.46 28.52
CA GLN A 14 16.94 -9.71 28.39
C GLN A 14 17.13 -8.20 28.60
N LEU A 15 18.12 -7.79 29.40
CA LEU A 15 18.42 -6.37 29.68
C LEU A 15 19.22 -5.66 28.58
N LEU A 16 19.76 -6.41 27.62
CA LEU A 16 20.50 -5.88 26.46
C LEU A 16 19.65 -5.78 25.19
N ARG A 17 18.38 -6.19 25.23
CA ARG A 17 17.52 -6.11 24.05
C ARG A 17 17.12 -4.67 23.79
N LEU A 18 17.56 -4.14 22.65
CA LEU A 18 17.03 -2.90 22.14
C LEU A 18 15.56 -3.13 21.72
N PRO A 19 14.70 -2.11 21.79
CA PRO A 19 13.30 -2.21 21.36
C PRO A 19 13.10 -2.69 19.91
N GLU A 20 14.17 -2.68 19.10
CA GLU A 20 14.17 -3.13 17.71
C GLU A 20 14.56 -4.60 17.53
N ASP A 21 15.05 -5.27 18.56
CA ASP A 21 15.55 -6.63 18.47
C ASP A 21 14.43 -7.64 18.22
N LYS A 22 14.76 -8.67 17.42
CA LYS A 22 13.85 -9.80 17.17
C LYS A 22 13.59 -10.54 18.48
N THR A 23 12.34 -10.92 18.72
CA THR A 23 12.04 -11.87 19.81
C THR A 23 12.64 -13.24 19.47
N LEU A 24 12.85 -14.07 20.49
CA LEU A 24 13.33 -15.45 20.28
C LEU A 24 12.35 -16.24 19.40
N GLU A 25 11.05 -16.01 19.58
CA GLU A 25 9.99 -16.63 18.81
C GLU A 25 9.96 -16.12 17.37
N GLU A 26 10.14 -14.81 17.12
CA GLU A 26 10.28 -14.27 15.77
C GLU A 26 11.45 -14.93 15.03
N ALA A 27 12.61 -15.03 15.69
CA ALA A 27 13.80 -15.64 15.11
C ALA A 27 13.61 -17.15 14.84
N THR A 28 12.82 -17.83 15.68
CA THR A 28 12.47 -19.24 15.49
C THR A 28 11.56 -19.42 14.29
N LEU A 29 10.47 -18.66 14.20
CA LEU A 29 9.54 -18.68 13.07
C LEU A 29 10.21 -18.33 11.74
N GLU A 30 11.15 -17.38 11.76
CA GLU A 30 11.93 -17.01 10.58
C GLU A 30 12.87 -18.14 10.12
N LYS A 31 13.44 -18.90 11.06
CA LYS A 31 14.26 -20.09 10.76
C LYS A 31 13.42 -21.25 10.22
N GLU A 32 12.19 -21.41 10.71
CA GLU A 32 11.25 -22.44 10.24
C GLU A 32 10.71 -22.15 8.83
N GLY A 33 10.67 -20.88 8.42
CA GLY A 33 10.34 -20.48 7.06
C GLY A 33 8.84 -20.45 6.72
N CYS A 34 7.91 -20.70 7.66
CA CYS A 34 6.48 -20.42 7.39
C CYS A 34 6.25 -18.90 7.42
N PHE A 35 6.40 -18.27 6.25
CA PHE A 35 6.23 -16.83 6.04
C PHE A 35 4.89 -16.29 6.55
N ALA A 36 3.78 -17.00 6.29
CA ALA A 36 2.45 -16.58 6.72
C ALA A 36 2.33 -16.51 8.25
N THR A 37 2.87 -17.49 8.97
CA THR A 37 2.87 -17.51 10.44
C THR A 37 3.77 -16.42 11.00
N LEU A 38 4.95 -16.22 10.43
CA LEU A 38 5.86 -15.15 10.82
C LEU A 38 5.21 -13.76 10.64
N GLN A 39 4.55 -13.51 9.51
CA GLN A 39 3.91 -12.22 9.26
C GLN A 39 2.71 -11.98 10.19
N ARG A 40 1.89 -13.01 10.44
CA ARG A 40 0.81 -12.94 11.44
C ARG A 40 1.35 -12.64 12.84
N TYR A 41 2.45 -13.28 13.24
CA TYR A 41 3.12 -13.01 14.50
C TYR A 41 3.56 -11.55 14.60
N ARG A 42 4.27 -11.04 13.59
CA ARG A 42 4.71 -9.64 13.52
C ARG A 42 3.53 -8.66 13.56
N TYR A 43 2.46 -8.95 12.82
CA TYR A 43 1.25 -8.14 12.81
C TYR A 43 0.59 -8.08 14.18
N ASN A 44 0.42 -9.21 14.85
CA ASN A 44 -0.18 -9.27 16.18
C ASN A 44 0.65 -8.48 17.21
N LEU A 45 1.98 -8.66 17.20
CA LEU A 45 2.87 -7.86 18.05
C LEU A 45 2.81 -6.36 17.73
N TYR A 46 2.77 -6.00 16.44
CA TYR A 46 2.61 -4.62 16.03
C TYR A 46 1.31 -4.03 16.57
N GLN A 47 0.19 -4.74 16.47
CA GLN A 47 -1.11 -4.28 16.98
C GLN A 47 -1.15 -4.13 18.50
N LEU A 48 -0.47 -5.02 19.24
CA LEU A 48 -0.34 -4.93 20.69
C LEU A 48 0.49 -3.70 21.11
N ASN A 49 1.56 -3.40 20.36
CA ASN A 49 2.49 -2.33 20.68
C ASN A 49 2.11 -0.98 20.03
N ARG A 50 1.12 -0.97 19.12
CA ARG A 50 0.71 0.23 18.39
C ARG A 50 0.02 1.20 19.36
N ASN A 51 0.58 2.40 19.45
CA ASN A 51 -0.08 3.50 20.14
C ASN A 51 -1.25 4.01 19.29
N ARG A 52 -2.49 3.66 19.68
CA ARG A 52 -3.72 3.98 18.94
C ARG A 52 -3.97 5.48 18.75
N GLY A 53 -3.30 6.35 19.52
CA GLY A 53 -3.40 7.81 19.38
C GLY A 53 -2.38 8.44 18.44
N VAL A 54 -1.47 7.66 17.85
CA VAL A 54 -0.38 8.19 17.04
C VAL A 54 -0.56 7.78 15.58
N TYR A 55 -0.67 8.78 14.71
CA TYR A 55 -0.68 8.60 13.25
C TYR A 55 0.61 7.87 12.80
N ASP A 56 0.47 6.72 12.15
CA ASP A 56 1.59 5.83 11.80
C ASP A 56 2.13 6.01 10.37
N GLY A 57 1.51 6.87 9.57
CA GLY A 57 1.93 7.15 8.19
C GLY A 57 1.50 6.11 7.15
N ILE A 58 0.95 4.96 7.59
CA ILE A 58 0.64 3.82 6.71
C ILE A 58 -0.38 4.20 5.64
N VAL A 59 -1.40 4.97 6.03
CA VAL A 59 -2.44 5.42 5.10
C VAL A 59 -1.84 6.25 3.97
N SER A 60 -1.06 7.29 4.29
CA SER A 60 -0.48 8.17 3.27
C SER A 60 0.56 7.47 2.41
N PHE A 61 1.28 6.48 2.96
CA PHE A 61 2.12 5.61 2.14
C PHE A 61 1.31 4.82 1.10
N LEU A 62 0.23 4.16 1.51
CA LEU A 62 -0.61 3.38 0.60
C LEU A 62 -1.33 4.27 -0.43
N GLU A 63 -1.68 5.50 -0.06
CA GLU A 63 -2.20 6.51 -1.00
C GLU A 63 -1.17 6.86 -2.08
N VAL A 64 0.08 7.13 -1.69
CA VAL A 64 1.16 7.42 -2.64
C VAL A 64 1.39 6.24 -3.60
N GLU A 65 1.37 5.00 -3.10
CA GLU A 65 1.47 3.81 -3.95
C GLU A 65 0.29 3.70 -4.92
N GLN A 66 -0.93 3.97 -4.46
CA GLN A 66 -2.11 3.95 -5.31
C GLN A 66 -2.04 5.03 -6.41
N LEU A 67 -1.51 6.22 -6.09
CA LEU A 67 -1.30 7.30 -7.05
C LEU A 67 -0.21 6.97 -8.07
N LEU A 68 0.92 6.40 -7.65
CA LEU A 68 1.98 5.91 -8.54
C LEU A 68 1.43 4.88 -9.53
N ARG A 69 0.62 3.94 -9.03
CA ARG A 69 -0.03 2.91 -9.84
C ARG A 69 -1.04 3.48 -10.83
N SER A 70 -1.86 4.44 -10.38
CA SER A 70 -2.81 5.16 -11.22
C SER A 70 -2.11 5.88 -12.37
N ASN A 71 -1.04 6.64 -12.07
CA ASN A 71 -0.28 7.34 -13.09
C ASN A 71 0.42 6.38 -14.05
N ALA A 72 1.00 5.28 -13.56
CA ALA A 72 1.60 4.25 -14.40
C ALA A 72 0.61 3.68 -15.43
N GLN A 73 -0.63 3.43 -15.00
CA GLN A 73 -1.70 2.93 -15.88
C GLN A 73 -2.10 3.96 -16.95
N LYS A 74 -2.24 5.24 -16.56
CA LYS A 74 -2.47 6.34 -17.52
C LYS A 74 -1.34 6.47 -18.53
N GLU A 75 -0.08 6.38 -18.09
CA GLU A 75 1.07 6.46 -19.00
C GLU A 75 1.07 5.33 -20.01
N VAL A 76 0.78 4.10 -19.59
CA VAL A 76 0.70 2.94 -20.49
C VAL A 76 -0.39 3.16 -21.54
N GLU A 77 -1.57 3.63 -21.13
CA GLU A 77 -2.67 3.94 -22.05
C GLU A 77 -2.29 5.06 -23.02
N LEU A 78 -1.75 6.17 -22.54
CA LEU A 78 -1.32 7.29 -23.39
C LEU A 78 -0.25 6.86 -24.40
N LYS A 79 0.74 6.06 -23.98
CA LYS A 79 1.78 5.52 -24.89
C LYS A 79 1.16 4.64 -25.97
N GLN A 80 0.14 3.85 -25.65
CA GLN A 80 -0.58 3.03 -26.62
C GLN A 80 -1.39 3.87 -27.61
N ILE A 81 -1.99 4.98 -27.15
CA ILE A 81 -2.74 5.93 -27.99
C ILE A 81 -1.79 6.68 -28.94
N LEU A 82 -0.65 7.16 -28.43
CA LEU A 82 0.37 7.87 -29.22
C LEU A 82 0.90 7.04 -30.39
N GLY A 83 0.97 5.71 -30.23
CA GLY A 83 1.36 4.81 -31.32
C GLY A 83 0.32 4.67 -32.44
N LYS A 84 -0.88 5.25 -32.30
CA LYS A 84 -2.04 5.01 -33.18
C LYS A 84 -2.70 6.26 -33.76
N GLN A 85 -2.35 7.48 -33.33
CA GLN A 85 -3.12 8.70 -33.62
C GLN A 85 -2.37 9.80 -34.39
N SER A 86 -3.16 10.78 -34.86
CA SER A 86 -2.77 11.98 -35.63
C SER A 86 -1.87 12.96 -34.84
N PHE A 87 -1.12 13.80 -35.55
CA PHE A 87 -0.13 14.74 -35.03
C PHE A 87 -0.65 15.68 -33.91
N ILE A 88 -1.84 16.28 -34.06
CA ILE A 88 -2.40 17.21 -33.04
C ILE A 88 -2.73 16.47 -31.75
N TRP A 89 -3.31 15.27 -31.85
CA TRP A 89 -3.58 14.40 -30.71
C TRP A 89 -2.27 13.95 -30.05
N ASN A 90 -1.22 13.73 -30.83
CA ASN A 90 0.10 13.39 -30.30
C ASN A 90 0.69 14.54 -29.47
N MET A 91 0.46 15.80 -29.84
CA MET A 91 0.94 16.95 -29.07
C MET A 91 0.28 17.03 -27.67
N LEU A 92 -1.05 16.97 -27.60
CA LEU A 92 -1.79 17.02 -26.33
C LEU A 92 -1.44 15.83 -25.41
N ASN A 93 -1.37 14.62 -25.99
CA ASN A 93 -1.00 13.41 -25.24
C ASN A 93 0.46 13.46 -24.76
N THR A 94 1.37 14.09 -25.52
CA THR A 94 2.75 14.31 -25.08
C THR A 94 2.80 15.24 -23.86
N MET A 95 2.04 16.34 -23.86
CA MET A 95 1.96 17.22 -22.70
C MET A 95 1.37 16.51 -21.46
N ALA A 96 0.34 15.69 -21.65
CA ALA A 96 -0.24 14.89 -20.58
C ALA A 96 0.77 13.87 -20.01
N LEU A 97 1.53 13.20 -20.89
CA LEU A 97 2.58 12.27 -20.50
C LEU A 97 3.69 12.96 -19.70
N GLU A 98 4.12 14.16 -20.09
CA GLU A 98 5.11 14.93 -19.34
C GLU A 98 4.59 15.38 -17.95
N ARG A 99 3.30 15.70 -17.81
CA ARG A 99 2.69 15.97 -16.50
C ARG A 99 2.71 14.73 -15.60
N LEU A 100 2.41 13.55 -16.15
CA LEU A 100 2.47 12.29 -15.40
C LEU A 100 3.89 11.97 -14.94
N LYS A 101 4.89 12.15 -15.81
CA LYS A 101 6.31 11.98 -15.44
C LYS A 101 6.72 12.89 -14.29
N LYS A 102 6.37 14.18 -14.35
CA LYS A 102 6.66 15.14 -13.27
C LYS A 102 5.96 14.76 -11.97
N ARG A 103 4.69 14.32 -12.05
CA ARG A 103 3.91 13.87 -10.88
C ARG A 103 4.53 12.62 -10.27
N ASN A 104 4.92 11.63 -11.07
CA ASN A 104 5.59 10.41 -10.61
C ASN A 104 6.92 10.71 -9.95
N TRP A 105 7.70 11.64 -10.50
CA TRP A 105 8.94 12.10 -9.86
C TRP A 105 8.69 12.65 -8.45
N SER A 106 7.60 13.41 -8.24
CA SER A 106 7.21 13.86 -6.89
C SER A 106 6.79 12.71 -5.99
N LEU A 107 5.88 11.87 -6.47
CA LEU A 107 5.36 10.75 -5.70
C LEU A 107 6.45 9.73 -5.32
N HIS A 108 7.51 9.58 -6.12
CA HIS A 108 8.68 8.77 -5.76
C HIS A 108 9.36 9.30 -4.49
N ARG A 109 9.51 10.62 -4.34
CA ARG A 109 10.07 11.20 -3.12
C ARG A 109 9.13 11.04 -1.94
N ASP A 110 7.84 11.26 -2.16
CA ASP A 110 6.84 11.07 -1.11
C ASP A 110 6.84 9.61 -0.65
N TRP A 111 6.98 8.66 -1.59
CA TRP A 111 7.09 7.24 -1.26
C TRP A 111 8.33 6.96 -0.39
N TRP A 112 9.49 7.50 -0.74
CA TRP A 112 10.70 7.34 0.08
C TRP A 112 10.57 7.97 1.47
N TYR A 113 9.97 9.16 1.54
CA TYR A 113 9.68 9.84 2.80
C TYR A 113 8.78 8.99 3.70
N TRP A 114 7.64 8.56 3.17
CA TRP A 114 6.66 7.78 3.93
C TRP A 114 7.15 6.38 4.26
N SER A 115 7.85 5.72 3.33
CA SER A 115 8.51 4.44 3.57
C SER A 115 9.48 4.58 4.74
N GLY A 116 10.35 5.59 4.73
CA GLY A 116 11.31 5.84 5.82
C GLY A 116 10.62 6.16 7.14
N TYR A 117 9.54 6.94 7.10
CA TYR A 117 8.75 7.31 8.28
C TYR A 117 8.10 6.09 8.94
N ILE A 118 7.43 5.24 8.16
CA ILE A 118 6.76 4.02 8.64
C ILE A 118 7.78 3.03 9.19
N VAL A 119 8.81 2.76 8.39
CA VAL A 119 9.88 1.80 8.69
C VAL A 119 10.69 2.23 9.92
N GLY A 120 10.94 3.53 10.06
CA GLY A 120 11.70 4.09 11.19
C GLY A 120 10.94 4.10 12.52
N ARG A 121 9.62 3.86 12.52
CA ARG A 121 8.79 3.87 13.74
C ARG A 121 8.61 2.50 14.38
N SER A 122 8.80 1.43 13.62
CA SER A 122 8.61 0.07 14.13
C SER A 122 9.51 -0.92 13.41
N GLY A 123 10.44 -1.52 14.16
CA GLY A 123 11.28 -2.61 13.65
C GLY A 123 10.48 -3.82 13.16
N LEU A 124 9.33 -4.11 13.77
CA LEU A 124 8.42 -5.18 13.32
C LEU A 124 7.84 -4.87 11.94
N LEU A 125 7.32 -3.65 11.78
CA LEU A 125 6.73 -3.17 10.53
C LEU A 125 7.77 -3.12 9.41
N LYS A 126 8.97 -2.62 9.71
CA LYS A 126 10.13 -2.65 8.82
C LYS A 126 10.39 -4.05 8.28
N ARG A 127 10.62 -5.01 9.17
CA ARG A 127 10.98 -6.38 8.80
C ARG A 127 9.86 -7.08 8.04
N ALA A 128 8.61 -6.85 8.45
CA ALA A 128 7.45 -7.38 7.75
C ALA A 128 7.37 -6.84 6.31
N PHE A 129 7.47 -5.52 6.17
CA PHE A 129 7.41 -4.84 4.89
C PHE A 129 8.57 -5.25 3.97
N GLU A 130 9.81 -5.20 4.45
CA GLU A 130 10.99 -5.57 3.67
C GLU A 130 10.93 -7.03 3.21
N LEU A 131 10.58 -7.96 4.12
CA LEU A 131 10.45 -9.37 3.77
C LEU A 131 9.34 -9.59 2.74
N TRP A 132 8.19 -8.93 2.92
CA TRP A 132 7.09 -9.06 1.98
C TRP A 132 7.44 -8.48 0.61
N ARG A 133 7.96 -7.25 0.57
CA ARG A 133 8.32 -6.55 -0.68
C ARG A 133 9.56 -7.12 -1.37
N SER A 134 10.34 -7.96 -0.71
CA SER A 134 11.41 -8.73 -1.37
C SER A 134 10.88 -9.74 -2.39
N HIS A 135 9.60 -10.13 -2.30
CA HIS A 135 8.98 -11.00 -3.29
C HIS A 135 8.62 -10.19 -4.54
N PRO A 136 9.17 -10.52 -5.73
CA PRO A 136 8.94 -9.74 -6.95
C PRO A 136 7.48 -9.70 -7.39
N MET A 137 6.66 -10.63 -6.90
CA MET A 137 5.23 -10.75 -7.19
C MET A 137 4.36 -10.43 -5.96
N TRP A 138 4.86 -9.66 -4.98
CA TRP A 138 4.10 -9.28 -3.78
C TRP A 138 2.72 -8.71 -4.12
N TYR A 139 2.63 -7.95 -5.21
CA TYR A 139 1.40 -7.31 -5.66
C TYR A 139 0.36 -8.28 -6.23
N MET A 140 0.72 -9.55 -6.45
CA MET A 140 -0.18 -10.63 -6.92
C MET A 140 -0.67 -11.52 -5.78
N HIS A 141 -0.55 -11.06 -4.53
CA HIS A 141 -1.10 -11.75 -3.38
C HIS A 141 -2.59 -12.04 -3.55
N PRO A 142 -3.10 -13.23 -3.15
CA PRO A 142 -4.48 -13.63 -3.37
C PRO A 142 -5.52 -12.59 -2.96
N ALA A 143 -5.38 -12.00 -1.77
CA ALA A 143 -6.30 -10.96 -1.30
C ALA A 143 -6.33 -9.70 -2.20
N LEU A 144 -5.22 -9.32 -2.85
CA LEU A 144 -5.18 -8.20 -3.80
C LEU A 144 -5.78 -8.58 -5.15
N VAL A 145 -5.63 -9.84 -5.55
CA VAL A 145 -6.25 -10.41 -6.75
C VAL A 145 -7.77 -10.47 -6.56
N GLU A 146 -8.23 -10.99 -5.44
CA GLU A 146 -9.64 -11.09 -5.06
C GLU A 146 -10.29 -9.72 -4.95
N ASP A 147 -9.61 -8.74 -4.33
CA ASP A 147 -10.06 -7.35 -4.32
C ASP A 147 -10.20 -6.79 -5.75
N CYS A 148 -9.23 -7.05 -6.62
CA CYS A 148 -9.31 -6.67 -8.02
C CYS A 148 -10.50 -7.35 -8.73
N ILE A 149 -10.80 -8.63 -8.45
CA ILE A 149 -11.94 -9.35 -8.99
C ILE A 149 -13.26 -8.76 -8.47
N GLY A 150 -13.39 -8.57 -7.16
CA GLY A 150 -14.60 -8.09 -6.50
C GLY A 150 -15.02 -6.69 -6.96
N ARG A 151 -14.06 -5.83 -7.33
CA ARG A 151 -14.32 -4.51 -7.91
C ARG A 151 -14.58 -4.53 -9.42
N GLY A 152 -14.76 -5.70 -10.02
CA GLY A 152 -14.96 -5.86 -11.47
C GLY A 152 -13.71 -5.51 -12.29
N GLY A 153 -12.52 -5.72 -11.73
CA GLY A 153 -11.24 -5.37 -12.34
C GLY A 153 -10.69 -6.39 -13.36
N CYS A 154 -9.50 -6.10 -13.87
CA CYS A 154 -8.82 -6.92 -14.90
C CYS A 154 -8.64 -8.40 -14.49
N CYS A 155 -8.48 -8.71 -13.20
CA CYS A 155 -8.23 -10.07 -12.72
C CYS A 155 -9.42 -11.02 -12.95
N GLY A 156 -10.66 -10.53 -12.85
CA GLY A 156 -11.86 -11.33 -13.13
C GLY A 156 -12.08 -11.58 -14.62
N ARG A 157 -11.49 -10.75 -15.49
CA ARG A 157 -11.59 -10.84 -16.96
C ARG A 157 -10.39 -11.49 -17.63
N THR A 158 -9.41 -11.93 -16.85
CA THR A 158 -8.18 -12.61 -17.32
C THR A 158 -7.40 -11.88 -18.43
N CYS A 159 -7.54 -10.56 -18.57
CA CYS A 159 -6.90 -9.79 -19.64
C CYS A 159 -5.37 -9.60 -19.46
N GLY A 160 -4.79 -10.06 -18.36
CA GLY A 160 -3.34 -10.02 -18.09
C GLY A 160 -2.77 -8.62 -17.76
N CYS A 161 -3.60 -7.58 -17.75
CA CYS A 161 -3.15 -6.19 -17.60
C CYS A 161 -2.42 -5.91 -16.25
N CYS A 162 -2.75 -6.67 -15.20
CA CYS A 162 -2.20 -6.51 -13.83
C CYS A 162 -0.81 -7.12 -13.65
N VAL A 163 -0.46 -8.14 -14.45
CA VAL A 163 0.85 -8.82 -14.41
C VAL A 163 1.82 -8.29 -15.46
N GLY A 164 1.34 -7.43 -16.35
CA GLY A 164 2.10 -6.98 -17.51
C GLY A 164 3.32 -6.10 -17.15
N PRO A 165 4.50 -6.34 -17.77
CA PRO A 165 5.71 -5.57 -17.50
C PRO A 165 5.61 -4.10 -17.96
N GLN A 166 4.58 -3.75 -18.73
CA GLN A 166 4.40 -2.41 -19.27
C GLN A 166 4.29 -1.35 -18.16
N ARG A 167 3.75 -1.72 -16.99
CA ARG A 167 3.63 -0.81 -15.84
C ARG A 167 5.00 -0.49 -15.23
N ALA A 168 5.89 -1.47 -15.16
CA ALA A 168 7.26 -1.28 -14.70
C ALA A 168 8.09 -0.38 -15.65
N ASN A 169 7.70 -0.30 -16.93
CA ASN A 169 8.31 0.58 -17.94
C ASN A 169 7.70 2.00 -17.98
N SER A 170 6.81 2.33 -17.04
CA SER A 170 6.33 3.70 -16.82
C SER A 170 7.38 4.52 -16.04
N SER A 171 7.21 5.83 -15.98
CA SER A 171 8.09 6.67 -15.15
C SER A 171 7.90 6.42 -13.64
N ALA A 172 6.82 5.76 -13.23
CA ALA A 172 6.65 5.29 -11.86
C ALA A 172 7.51 4.04 -11.55
N GLY A 173 8.07 3.36 -12.56
CA GLY A 173 8.94 2.20 -12.37
C GLY A 173 8.24 1.04 -11.65
N GLN A 174 8.99 0.30 -10.83
CA GLN A 174 8.48 -0.82 -10.04
C GLN A 174 7.42 -0.39 -9.01
N LEU A 175 7.44 0.86 -8.54
CA LEU A 175 6.43 1.38 -7.62
C LEU A 175 5.05 1.55 -8.27
N GLY A 176 5.00 1.61 -9.61
CA GLY A 176 3.75 1.70 -10.37
C GLY A 176 3.09 0.34 -10.65
N VAL A 177 3.68 -0.78 -10.20
CA VAL A 177 3.15 -2.12 -10.44
C VAL A 177 2.01 -2.45 -9.46
N GLY A 178 1.07 -3.29 -9.87
CA GLY A 178 -0.04 -3.76 -9.04
C GLY A 178 -1.33 -3.97 -9.82
N HIS A 179 -2.47 -4.03 -9.12
CA HIS A 179 -3.79 -4.25 -9.72
C HIS A 179 -4.38 -2.99 -10.37
N CYS A 180 -5.46 -3.12 -11.14
CA CYS A 180 -6.08 -1.97 -11.81
C CYS A 180 -6.60 -0.93 -10.79
N THR A 181 -6.40 0.35 -11.12
CA THR A 181 -7.14 1.47 -10.52
C THR A 181 -8.27 1.87 -11.47
N LEU A 182 -9.03 2.92 -11.12
CA LEU A 182 -10.02 3.52 -12.01
C LEU A 182 -9.43 4.04 -13.32
N ASP A 183 -8.12 4.26 -13.34
CA ASP A 183 -7.37 4.82 -14.46
C ASP A 183 -6.74 3.74 -15.35
N CYS A 184 -7.10 2.47 -15.14
CA CYS A 184 -6.68 1.40 -16.02
C CYS A 184 -7.41 1.48 -17.35
N GLY A 185 -6.68 1.76 -18.44
CA GLY A 185 -7.24 1.82 -19.79
C GLY A 185 -8.09 0.59 -20.17
N CYS A 186 -7.65 -0.63 -19.80
CA CYS A 186 -8.44 -1.85 -20.04
C CYS A 186 -9.79 -1.86 -19.31
N CYS A 187 -9.82 -1.40 -18.05
CA CYS A 187 -11.07 -1.28 -17.29
C CYS A 187 -11.94 -0.15 -17.84
N SER A 188 -11.34 0.99 -18.19
CA SER A 188 -12.05 2.11 -18.80
C SER A 188 -12.69 1.74 -20.14
N SER A 189 -11.98 1.01 -21.01
CA SER A 189 -12.55 0.53 -22.28
C SER A 189 -13.70 -0.45 -22.05
N ASN A 190 -13.54 -1.40 -21.13
CA ASN A 190 -14.60 -2.38 -20.82
C ASN A 190 -15.85 -1.74 -20.20
N ARG A 191 -15.68 -0.63 -19.48
CA ARG A 191 -16.80 0.09 -18.89
C ARG A 191 -17.63 0.83 -19.94
N GLU A 192 -17.06 1.16 -21.10
CA GLU A 192 -17.72 1.85 -22.22
C GLU A 192 -18.26 3.26 -21.92
N PHE A 193 -18.12 3.76 -20.69
CA PHE A 193 -18.43 5.14 -20.33
C PHE A 193 -17.34 5.78 -19.45
N LYS A 194 -17.26 7.10 -19.53
CA LYS A 194 -16.38 7.91 -18.70
C LYS A 194 -17.09 8.27 -17.40
N LEU A 195 -16.40 8.10 -16.27
CA LEU A 195 -16.87 8.58 -14.98
C LEU A 195 -16.72 10.10 -14.90
N SER A 196 -17.70 10.79 -14.32
CA SER A 196 -17.56 12.19 -13.91
C SER A 196 -16.46 12.33 -12.84
N SER A 197 -16.01 13.55 -12.56
CA SER A 197 -15.07 13.81 -11.46
C SER A 197 -15.64 13.32 -10.13
N THR A 198 -16.89 13.69 -9.83
CA THR A 198 -17.60 13.28 -8.60
C THR A 198 -17.68 11.76 -8.47
N GLN A 199 -18.05 11.05 -9.54
CA GLN A 199 -18.08 9.58 -9.50
C GLN A 199 -16.68 8.99 -9.27
N GLN A 200 -15.64 9.57 -9.89
CA GLN A 200 -14.27 9.10 -9.66
C GLN A 200 -13.84 9.30 -8.22
N GLU A 201 -14.23 10.39 -7.57
CA GLU A 201 -13.99 10.66 -6.16
C GLU A 201 -14.74 9.65 -5.28
N GLU A 202 -16.05 9.48 -5.47
CA GLU A 202 -16.86 8.47 -4.75
C GLU A 202 -16.25 7.07 -4.84
N TYR A 203 -15.82 6.65 -6.04
CA TYR A 203 -15.16 5.36 -6.23
C TYR A 203 -13.75 5.32 -5.62
N ARG A 204 -12.99 6.42 -5.61
CA ARG A 204 -11.69 6.50 -4.92
C ARG A 204 -11.86 6.46 -3.41
N ASP A 205 -12.94 6.97 -2.86
CA ASP A 205 -13.20 6.94 -1.42
C ASP A 205 -13.68 5.56 -0.97
N SER A 206 -14.52 4.93 -1.81
CA SER A 206 -15.01 3.57 -1.60
C SER A 206 -13.90 2.52 -1.73
N PHE A 207 -13.00 2.66 -2.72
CA PHE A 207 -11.98 1.66 -3.06
C PHE A 207 -10.53 2.07 -2.77
N GLY A 208 -10.30 3.29 -2.31
CA GLY A 208 -8.96 3.86 -2.05
C GLY A 208 -8.80 4.33 -0.62
N PHE A 209 -7.63 4.88 -0.32
CA PHE A 209 -7.22 5.27 1.03
C PHE A 209 -7.54 6.72 1.39
N TYR A 210 -8.23 7.47 0.52
CA TYR A 210 -8.56 8.87 0.79
C TYR A 210 -9.28 8.98 2.14
N PHE A 211 -8.64 9.69 3.05
CA PHE A 211 -9.30 10.36 4.15
C PHE A 211 -9.48 11.81 3.71
N GLU A 212 -10.64 12.40 4.01
CA GLU A 212 -10.76 13.85 3.99
C GLU A 212 -9.67 14.41 4.90
N SER A 213 -8.60 14.93 4.30
CA SER A 213 -7.76 15.87 5.00
C SER A 213 -8.66 17.08 5.24
N SER A 214 -9.06 17.30 6.48
CA SER A 214 -9.46 18.62 6.95
C SER A 214 -8.25 19.55 6.86
N SER A 215 -7.93 19.95 5.64
CA SER A 215 -7.07 21.07 5.33
C SER A 215 -7.79 21.84 4.23
N GLU A 216 -8.72 22.67 4.68
CA GLU A 216 -9.06 23.92 4.03
C GLU A 216 -7.73 24.62 3.67
N LEU A 217 -7.27 24.42 2.45
CA LEU A 217 -6.58 25.49 1.75
C LEU A 217 -7.71 26.34 1.20
N GLY A 218 -8.11 27.32 2.01
CA GLY A 218 -8.99 28.39 1.57
C GLY A 218 -8.33 29.09 0.40
N ASP A 219 -8.86 28.82 -0.79
CA ASP A 219 -8.87 29.83 -1.83
C ASP A 219 -10.06 30.73 -1.48
N ASP A 220 -9.75 31.98 -1.15
CA ASP A 220 -10.70 33.05 -0.91
C ASP A 220 -11.73 33.12 -2.05
N GLU A 221 -13.00 32.87 -1.76
CA GLU A 221 -14.13 33.49 -2.45
C GLU A 221 -15.34 33.47 -1.51
N ASP A 222 -15.81 34.68 -1.20
CA ASP A 222 -17.00 34.97 -0.41
C ASP A 222 -18.22 34.20 -0.92
N ASP A 223 -18.96 33.54 -0.03
CA ASP A 223 -20.42 33.72 0.06
C ASP A 223 -21.00 32.95 1.26
N ASP A 224 -21.82 33.68 2.01
CA ASP A 224 -22.59 33.25 3.18
C ASP A 224 -23.60 32.14 2.83
N GLU A 225 -23.46 30.97 3.46
CA GLU A 225 -24.58 30.15 3.96
C GLU A 225 -24.02 28.99 4.81
N LYS A 226 -24.00 29.17 6.14
CA LYS A 226 -23.65 28.12 7.10
C LYS A 226 -24.86 27.22 7.32
N GLU A 227 -24.91 26.10 6.59
CA GLU A 227 -25.77 24.98 6.94
C GLU A 227 -25.03 24.08 7.96
N GLU A 228 -25.64 23.91 9.14
CA GLU A 228 -25.15 23.04 10.22
C GLU A 228 -25.03 21.59 9.71
N LYS A 229 -23.80 21.12 9.48
CA LYS A 229 -23.53 19.70 9.29
C LYS A 229 -23.35 19.04 10.64
N GLU A 230 -24.31 18.19 10.97
CA GLU A 230 -24.34 17.33 12.16
C GLU A 230 -23.03 16.55 12.35
N ASP A 231 -22.53 16.59 13.59
CA ASP A 231 -21.39 15.84 14.09
C ASP A 231 -21.62 14.32 13.99
N ILE A 232 -21.23 13.73 12.85
CA ILE A 232 -21.03 12.28 12.78
C ILE A 232 -19.70 12.00 13.46
N ASN A 233 -19.78 11.49 14.69
CA ASN A 233 -18.72 10.81 15.42
C ASN A 233 -18.15 9.64 14.58
N ASN A 234 -17.31 9.95 13.59
CA ASN A 234 -16.66 8.98 12.73
C ASN A 234 -15.42 8.45 13.44
N THR A 235 -15.64 7.50 14.34
CA THR A 235 -14.59 6.74 15.00
C THR A 235 -13.88 5.85 13.98
N GLY A 236 -12.95 6.44 13.22
CA GLY A 236 -11.72 5.89 12.65
C GLY A 236 -11.63 4.39 12.29
N MET A 237 -12.73 3.74 11.92
CA MET A 237 -12.75 2.32 11.58
C MET A 237 -12.53 2.24 10.07
N PHE A 238 -11.39 1.68 9.67
CA PHE A 238 -11.18 1.32 8.28
C PHE A 238 -12.41 0.54 7.78
N SER A 239 -12.94 0.94 6.63
CA SER A 239 -13.84 0.05 5.89
C SER A 239 -13.17 -1.33 5.80
N PRO A 240 -13.90 -2.45 5.99
CA PRO A 240 -13.33 -3.80 5.93
C PRO A 240 -12.43 -4.01 4.71
N TYR A 241 -12.76 -3.38 3.57
CA TYR A 241 -11.95 -3.36 2.35
C TYR A 241 -10.58 -2.69 2.51
N LYS A 242 -10.55 -1.48 3.10
CA LYS A 242 -9.29 -0.74 3.35
C LYS A 242 -8.38 -1.53 4.29
N TYR A 243 -8.97 -2.25 5.24
CA TYR A 243 -8.24 -3.11 6.16
C TYR A 243 -7.66 -4.37 5.48
N CYS A 244 -8.42 -5.06 4.63
CA CYS A 244 -7.91 -6.20 3.84
C CYS A 244 -6.74 -5.80 2.94
N TYR A 245 -6.89 -4.69 2.21
CA TYR A 245 -5.83 -4.20 1.33
C TYR A 245 -4.58 -3.81 2.14
N TYR A 246 -4.74 -3.17 3.29
CA TYR A 246 -3.64 -2.86 4.20
C TYR A 246 -2.88 -4.12 4.63
N LEU A 247 -3.60 -5.14 5.12
CA LEU A 247 -3.02 -6.40 5.55
C LEU A 247 -2.24 -7.08 4.43
N ALA A 248 -2.82 -7.16 3.24
CA ALA A 248 -2.18 -7.78 2.09
C ALA A 248 -0.97 -6.96 1.57
N SER A 249 -1.06 -5.63 1.54
CA SER A 249 -0.03 -4.76 0.94
C SER A 249 1.21 -4.54 1.81
N ILE A 250 1.02 -4.59 3.13
CA ILE A 250 2.10 -4.37 4.11
C ILE A 250 2.61 -5.69 4.67
N TRP A 251 1.70 -6.62 5.01
CA TRP A 251 2.03 -7.82 5.77
C TRP A 251 1.98 -9.10 4.93
N GLY A 252 1.40 -9.08 3.73
CA GLY A 252 1.19 -10.29 2.93
C GLY A 252 0.28 -11.30 3.64
N ILE A 253 -0.73 -10.80 4.36
CA ILE A 253 -1.71 -11.61 5.10
C ILE A 253 -3.04 -11.55 4.36
N SER A 254 -3.67 -12.71 4.14
CA SER A 254 -5.07 -12.81 3.72
C SER A 254 -6.00 -12.98 4.93
N MET A 255 -7.20 -12.40 4.88
CA MET A 255 -8.22 -12.57 5.92
C MET A 255 -8.77 -14.00 5.97
N ASP A 256 -8.82 -14.67 4.81
CA ASP A 256 -9.44 -15.99 4.66
C ASP A 256 -8.43 -17.14 4.67
N ASP A 257 -7.14 -16.85 4.81
CA ASP A 257 -6.13 -17.91 4.78
C ASP A 257 -6.24 -18.77 6.05
N PRO A 258 -6.56 -20.07 5.93
CA PRO A 258 -6.60 -20.97 7.08
C PRO A 258 -5.22 -21.01 7.75
N LYS A 259 -5.17 -21.45 9.01
CA LYS A 259 -3.89 -21.64 9.72
C LYS A 259 -2.92 -22.43 8.82
N CYS A 260 -1.68 -21.93 8.66
CA CYS A 260 -0.59 -22.59 7.92
C CYS A 260 -0.58 -24.08 8.31
N PRO A 261 -0.74 -25.04 7.38
CA PRO A 261 -0.78 -26.46 7.73
C PRO A 261 0.53 -26.98 8.35
N ALA A 262 1.64 -26.25 8.17
CA ALA A 262 2.89 -26.48 8.91
C ALA A 262 2.82 -26.10 10.40
N CYS A 263 1.68 -25.57 10.87
CA CYS A 263 1.44 -25.10 12.24
C CYS A 263 0.29 -25.84 12.95
N SER A 264 -0.09 -27.02 12.47
CA SER A 264 -0.93 -27.94 13.25
C SER A 264 -0.03 -28.83 14.12
N PRO A 265 -0.32 -28.98 15.43
CA PRO A 265 0.46 -29.84 16.33
C PRO A 265 0.44 -31.31 15.91
#